data_AF-A0A9D0NXU1-F1
#
_entry.id   AF-A0A9D0NXU1-F1
#
_cell.length_a   1.000
_cell.length_b   1.000
_cell.length_c   1.000
_cell.angle_alpha   90.00
_cell.angle_beta   90.00
_cell.angle_gamma   90.00
#
_symmetry.space_group_name_H-M   'P 1'
#
loop_
_entity.id
_entity.type
_entity.pdbx_description
1 polymer ?
#
loop_
_entity_poly.entity_id
_entity_poly.type
_entity_poly.pdbx_seq_one_letter_code
_entity_poly.pdbx_strand_id
1 'polypeptide(L)'
;MSVPAAFAGVILIWSTTPLAIQWSSEGGGYLFGVTARMALGLLFCLLAIRFTGVAMPWHGRARGTYLAAGLGIYGSMSLVYWGAQYVPSGWIAVLFGLSPLVTSIFAALWLTEQS
;
A
#
# COMPACT_ATOMS: atom_id res chain seq x y z
N MET A 1 -8.82 -13.56 15.10
CA MET A 1 -9.03 -13.69 13.64
C MET A 1 -8.23 -14.89 13.16
N SER A 2 -8.74 -15.73 12.26
CA SER A 2 -7.95 -16.83 11.71
C SER A 2 -6.88 -16.26 10.77
N VAL A 3 -5.61 -16.56 11.05
CA VAL A 3 -4.46 -16.13 10.24
C VAL A 3 -4.64 -16.46 8.74
N PRO A 4 -5.16 -17.66 8.36
CA PRO A 4 -5.44 -17.96 6.96
C PRO A 4 -6.48 -17.04 6.32
N ALA A 5 -7.52 -16.60 7.04
CA ALA A 5 -8.53 -15.71 6.49
C ALA A 5 -7.98 -14.29 6.29
N ALA A 6 -7.14 -13.81 7.21
CA ALA A 6 -6.44 -12.53 7.04
C ALA A 6 -5.51 -12.58 5.81
N PHE A 7 -4.76 -13.66 5.66
CA PHE A 7 -3.87 -13.87 4.51
C PHE A 7 -4.63 -13.94 3.18
N ALA A 8 -5.73 -14.70 3.13
CA ALA A 8 -6.60 -14.77 1.95
C ALA A 8 -7.19 -13.40 1.61
N GLY A 9 -7.61 -12.62 2.62
CA GLY A 9 -8.10 -11.26 2.43
C GLY A 9 -7.04 -10.34 1.81
N VAL A 10 -5.80 -10.40 2.31
CA VAL A 10 -4.68 -9.63 1.73
C VAL A 10 -4.43 -10.03 0.28
N ILE A 11 -4.41 -11.33 -0.04
CA ILE A 11 -4.23 -11.81 -1.42
C ILE A 11 -5.34 -11.27 -2.33
N LEU A 12 -6.60 -11.32 -1.91
CA LEU A 12 -7.73 -10.83 -2.71
C LEU A 12 -7.60 -9.33 -3.00
N ILE A 13 -7.27 -8.52 -1.99
CA ILE A 13 -7.10 -7.07 -2.16
C ILE A 13 -5.89 -6.78 -3.06
N TRP A 14 -4.78 -7.48 -2.87
CA TRP A 14 -3.51 -7.17 -3.54
C TRP A 14 -3.41 -7.76 -4.95
N SER A 15 -4.13 -8.84 -5.26
CA SER A 15 -4.25 -9.37 -6.62
C SER A 15 -5.17 -8.53 -7.51
N THR A 16 -6.20 -7.89 -6.93
CA THR A 16 -7.12 -7.01 -7.68
C THR A 16 -6.59 -5.58 -7.79
N THR A 17 -5.65 -5.19 -6.93
CA THR A 17 -5.05 -3.85 -6.93
C THR A 17 -4.41 -3.47 -8.27
N PRO A 18 -3.58 -4.31 -8.93
CA PRO A 18 -2.95 -3.95 -10.21
C PRO A 18 -3.93 -3.72 -11.35
N LEU A 19 -5.09 -4.37 -11.31
CA LEU A 19 -6.16 -4.11 -12.28
C LEU A 19 -6.70 -2.67 -12.12
N ALA A 20 -6.94 -2.25 -10.87
CA ALA A 20 -7.36 -0.88 -10.58
C ALA A 20 -6.26 0.15 -10.91
N ILE A 21 -4.98 -0.20 -10.75
CA ILE A 21 -3.84 0.65 -11.16
C ILE A 21 -3.89 0.88 -12.68
N GLN A 22 -4.08 -0.18 -13.46
CA GLN A 22 -4.15 -0.09 -14.92
C GLN A 22 -5.32 0.81 -15.35
N TRP A 23 -6.53 0.53 -14.87
CA TRP A 23 -7.72 1.33 -15.20
C TRP A 23 -7.62 2.80 -14.77
N SER A 24 -7.08 3.07 -13.58
CA SER A 24 -6.93 4.46 -13.11
C SER A 24 -5.83 5.24 -13.83
N SER A 25 -4.92 4.55 -14.53
CA SER A 25 -3.89 5.16 -15.36
C SER A 25 -4.36 5.45 -16.79
N GLU A 26 -5.49 4.88 -17.21
CA GLU A 26 -6.12 5.16 -18.50
C GLU A 26 -6.70 6.59 -18.51
N GLY A 27 -6.32 7.39 -19.51
CA GLY A 27 -6.75 8.78 -19.66
C GLY A 27 -5.85 9.80 -18.98
N GLY A 28 -5.84 9.85 -17.64
CA GLY A 28 -5.14 10.90 -16.86
C GLY A 28 -3.63 10.73 -16.69
N GLY A 29 -3.08 9.60 -17.13
CA GLY A 29 -1.68 9.21 -16.92
C GLY A 29 -1.43 8.60 -15.54
N TYR A 30 -0.31 7.89 -15.40
CA TYR A 30 0.00 7.10 -14.20
C TYR A 30 0.16 7.98 -12.94
N LEU A 31 0.70 9.19 -13.08
CA LEU A 31 0.87 10.16 -12.00
C LEU A 31 -0.48 10.58 -11.41
N PHE A 32 -1.47 10.85 -12.24
CA PHE A 32 -2.81 11.19 -11.77
C PHE A 32 -3.42 10.02 -10.99
N GLY A 33 -3.36 8.80 -11.54
CA GLY A 33 -3.88 7.60 -10.88
C GLY A 33 -3.26 7.37 -9.50
N VAL A 34 -1.93 7.44 -9.38
CA VAL A 34 -1.24 7.25 -8.08
C VAL A 34 -1.55 8.39 -7.11
N THR A 35 -1.50 9.65 -7.55
CA THR A 35 -1.78 10.80 -6.67
C THR A 35 -3.22 10.77 -6.18
N ALA A 36 -4.20 10.48 -7.05
CA ALA A 36 -5.61 10.37 -6.67
C ALA A 36 -5.82 9.26 -5.65
N ARG A 37 -5.24 8.07 -5.88
CA ARG A 37 -5.34 6.94 -4.95
C ARG A 37 -4.76 7.28 -3.57
N MET A 38 -3.61 7.95 -3.54
CA MET A 38 -2.93 8.31 -2.29
C MET A 38 -3.67 9.42 -1.54
N ALA A 39 -4.23 10.40 -2.26
CA ALA A 39 -5.07 11.44 -1.68
C ALA A 39 -6.37 10.88 -1.09
N LEU A 40 -7.03 9.97 -1.80
CA LEU A 40 -8.22 9.27 -1.29
C LEU A 40 -7.89 8.44 -0.06
N GLY A 41 -6.80 7.68 -0.09
CA GLY A 41 -6.33 6.91 1.08
C GLY A 41 -6.07 7.80 2.29
N LEU A 42 -5.39 8.94 2.10
CA LEU A 42 -5.17 9.93 3.15
C LEU A 42 -6.49 10.47 3.71
N LEU A 43 -7.43 10.84 2.83
CA LEU A 43 -8.75 11.31 3.24
C LEU A 43 -9.50 10.25 4.07
N PHE A 44 -9.55 9.00 3.61
CA PHE A 44 -10.18 7.90 4.34
C PHE A 44 -9.53 7.66 5.70
N CYS A 45 -8.19 7.68 5.79
CA CYS A 45 -7.47 7.54 7.05
C CYS A 45 -7.79 8.70 8.01
N LEU A 46 -7.82 9.94 7.53
CA LEU A 46 -8.18 11.10 8.35
C LEU A 46 -9.62 11.03 8.87
N LEU A 47 -10.55 10.60 8.02
CA LEU A 47 -11.95 10.36 8.42
C LEU A 47 -12.04 9.25 9.46
N ALA A 48 -11.34 8.12 9.25
CA ALA A 48 -11.29 7.02 10.20
C ALA A 48 -10.75 7.45 11.57
N ILE A 49 -9.63 8.20 11.59
CA ILE A 49 -9.08 8.80 12.83
C ILE A 49 -10.12 9.69 13.49
N ARG A 50 -10.82 10.54 12.71
CA ARG A 50 -11.84 11.46 13.22
C ARG A 50 -13.05 10.75 13.82
N PHE A 51 -13.47 9.61 13.25
CA PHE A 51 -14.61 8.84 13.74
C PHE A 51 -14.26 7.90 14.91
N THR A 52 -13.03 7.38 14.93
CA THR A 52 -12.55 6.50 16.01
C THR A 52 -12.00 7.27 17.21
N GLY A 53 -11.74 8.57 17.06
CA GLY A 53 -11.22 9.42 18.15
C GLY A 53 -9.78 9.09 18.52
N VAL A 54 -9.02 8.42 17.65
CA VAL A 54 -7.63 8.07 17.91
C VAL A 54 -6.79 9.35 18.05
N ALA A 55 -6.12 9.49 19.19
CA ALA A 55 -5.24 10.61 19.45
C ALA A 55 -3.97 10.50 18.59
N MET A 56 -3.81 11.40 17.63
CA MET A 56 -2.62 11.45 16.76
C MET A 56 -1.56 12.40 17.35
N PRO A 57 -0.33 11.94 17.59
CA PRO A 57 0.76 12.81 18.00
C PRO A 57 1.16 13.80 16.89
N TRP A 58 1.13 15.10 17.18
CA TRP A 58 1.44 16.16 16.19
C TRP A 58 2.81 16.84 16.36
N HIS A 59 3.65 16.33 17.28
CA HIS A 59 4.98 16.89 17.51
C HIS A 59 5.90 16.66 16.29
N GLY A 60 6.97 17.46 16.18
CA GLY A 60 7.84 17.48 14.99
C GLY A 60 8.38 16.11 14.59
N ARG A 61 8.80 15.27 15.55
CA ARG A 61 9.26 13.89 15.27
C ARG A 61 8.17 13.01 14.65
N ALA A 62 6.93 13.04 15.16
CA ALA A 62 5.83 12.24 14.62
C ALA A 62 5.48 12.67 13.19
N ARG A 63 5.43 13.98 12.95
CA ARG A 63 5.25 14.53 11.60
C ARG A 63 6.35 14.09 10.64
N GLY A 64 7.60 14.07 11.10
CA GLY A 64 8.73 13.55 10.35
C GLY A 64 8.55 12.07 9.96
N THR A 65 8.10 11.23 10.90
CA THR A 65 7.78 9.83 10.62
C THR A 65 6.64 9.68 9.61
N TYR A 66 5.57 10.47 9.72
CA TYR A 66 4.45 10.43 8.79
C TYR A 66 4.86 10.83 7.37
N LEU A 67 5.70 11.86 7.24
CA LEU A 67 6.24 12.29 5.95
C LEU A 67 7.19 11.24 5.37
N ALA A 68 8.11 10.70 6.17
CA ALA A 68 9.06 9.69 5.68
C ALA A 68 8.34 8.42 5.20
N ALA A 69 7.41 7.89 6.00
CA ALA A 69 6.63 6.72 5.62
C ALA A 69 5.71 7.00 4.43
N GLY A 70 5.01 8.14 4.44
CA GLY A 70 4.11 8.54 3.37
C GLY A 70 4.82 8.74 2.03
N LEU A 71 5.97 9.42 2.03
CA LEU A 71 6.80 9.59 0.83
C LEU A 71 7.38 8.26 0.34
N GLY A 72 7.78 7.37 1.27
CA GLY A 72 8.23 6.03 0.91
C GLY A 72 7.14 5.22 0.19
N ILE A 73 5.92 5.23 0.71
CA ILE A 73 4.76 4.56 0.09
C ILE A 73 4.42 5.20 -1.26
N TYR A 74 4.39 6.54 -1.33
CA TYR A 74 4.09 7.27 -2.57
C TYR A 74 5.12 6.98 -3.65
N GLY A 75 6.42 7.00 -3.31
CA GLY A 75 7.50 6.71 -4.24
C GLY A 75 7.45 5.28 -4.75
N SER A 76 7.27 4.30 -3.86
CA SER A 76 7.09 2.89 -4.22
C SER A 76 5.91 2.71 -5.17
N MET A 77 4.74 3.29 -4.84
CA MET A 77 3.57 3.19 -5.70
C MET A 77 3.75 3.89 -7.04
N SER A 78 4.47 5.02 -7.09
CA SER A 78 4.76 5.70 -8.35
C SER A 78 5.56 4.81 -9.30
N LEU A 79 6.54 4.05 -8.79
CA LEU A 79 7.29 3.08 -9.59
C LEU A 79 6.41 1.92 -10.07
N VAL A 80 5.48 1.44 -9.23
CA VAL A 80 4.52 0.39 -9.62
C VAL A 80 3.60 0.88 -10.73
N TYR A 81 3.04 2.08 -10.59
CA TYR A 81 2.18 2.71 -11.59
C TYR A 81 2.90 2.94 -12.92
N TRP A 82 4.18 3.34 -12.85
CA TRP A 82 5.02 3.46 -14.03
C TRP A 82 5.29 2.10 -14.69
N GLY A 83 5.68 1.09 -13.91
CA GLY A 83 5.91 -0.28 -14.41
C GLY A 83 4.65 -0.94 -14.99
N ALA A 84 3.48 -0.62 -14.44
CA ALA A 84 2.18 -1.11 -14.94
C ALA A 84 1.84 -0.63 -16.36
N GLN A 85 2.55 0.38 -16.88
CA GLN A 85 2.40 0.78 -18.28
C GLN A 85 3.07 -0.19 -19.26
N TYR A 86 4.03 -1.00 -18.79
CA TYR A 86 4.85 -1.87 -19.62
C TYR A 86 4.66 -3.36 -19.34
N VAL A 87 4.10 -3.71 -18.18
CA VAL A 87 3.97 -5.09 -17.71
C VAL A 87 2.50 -5.45 -17.52
N PRO A 88 2.04 -6.64 -17.94
CA PRO A 88 0.67 -7.06 -17.72
C PRO A 88 0.31 -7.07 -16.23
N SER A 89 -0.89 -6.60 -15.89
CA SER A 89 -1.38 -6.50 -14.51
C SER A 89 -1.36 -7.83 -13.75
N GLY A 90 -1.50 -8.97 -14.44
CA GLY A 90 -1.39 -10.30 -13.85
C GLY A 90 -0.02 -10.61 -13.23
N TRP A 91 1.07 -10.14 -13.84
CA TRP A 91 2.43 -10.33 -13.30
C TRP A 91 2.62 -9.52 -12.02
N ILE A 92 2.15 -8.28 -12.04
CA ILE A 92 2.17 -7.40 -10.88
C ILE A 92 1.30 -8.00 -9.75
N ALA A 93 0.15 -8.60 -10.09
CA ALA A 93 -0.74 -9.25 -9.13
C ALA A 93 -0.09 -10.44 -8.42
N VAL A 94 0.69 -11.27 -9.14
CA VAL A 94 1.45 -12.37 -8.55
C VAL A 94 2.53 -11.82 -7.60
N LEU A 95 3.31 -10.83 -8.04
CA LEU A 95 4.34 -10.21 -7.20
C LEU A 95 3.76 -9.60 -5.91
N PHE A 96 2.63 -8.90 -6.04
CA PHE A 96 1.91 -8.33 -4.90
C PHE A 96 1.34 -9.42 -4.00
N GLY A 97 0.71 -10.46 -4.55
CA GLY A 97 0.16 -11.58 -3.78
C GLY A 97 1.20 -12.37 -3.00
N LEU A 98 2.46 -12.40 -3.46
CA LEU A 98 3.57 -13.04 -2.77
C LEU A 98 4.30 -12.13 -1.78
N SER A 99 4.05 -10.82 -1.80
CA SER A 99 4.76 -9.89 -0.92
C SER A 99 4.58 -10.15 0.59
N PRO A 100 3.46 -10.68 1.12
CA PRO A 100 3.38 -11.06 2.53
C PRO A 100 4.38 -12.16 2.92
N LEU A 101 4.69 -13.09 2.02
CA LEU A 101 5.71 -14.12 2.27
C LEU A 101 7.09 -13.47 2.39
N VAL A 102 7.40 -12.54 1.50
CA VAL A 102 8.65 -11.78 1.54
C VAL A 102 8.74 -10.96 2.83
N THR A 103 7.66 -10.29 3.23
CA THR A 103 7.57 -9.56 4.50
C THR A 103 7.78 -10.49 5.70
N SER A 104 7.23 -11.70 5.70
CA SER A 104 7.47 -12.66 6.79
C SER A 104 8.93 -13.08 6.92
N ILE A 105 9.64 -13.25 5.79
CA ILE A 105 11.07 -13.55 5.80
C ILE A 105 11.85 -12.38 6.40
N PHE A 106 11.56 -11.14 5.97
CA PHE A 106 12.22 -9.95 6.53
C PHE A 106 11.91 -9.75 8.01
N ALA A 107 10.68 -10.02 8.45
CA ALA A 107 10.30 -9.96 9.86
C ALA A 107 11.11 -10.96 10.70
N ALA A 108 11.23 -12.22 10.24
CA ALA A 108 12.03 -13.22 10.93
C ALA A 108 13.52 -12.82 11.04
N LEU A 109 14.08 -12.22 9.99
CA LEU A 109 15.49 -11.82 9.94
C LEU A 109 15.79 -10.54 10.74
N TRP A 110 14.88 -9.56 10.74
CA TRP A 110 15.16 -8.22 11.24
C TRP A 110 14.45 -7.88 12.55
N LEU A 111 13.24 -8.42 12.77
CA LEU A 111 12.45 -8.16 13.97
C LEU A 111 12.64 -9.26 15.03
N THR A 112 13.35 -10.34 14.71
CA THR A 112 13.58 -11.50 15.61
C THR A 112 12.26 -12.09 16.15
N GLU A 113 11.15 -11.89 15.44
CA GLU A 113 9.86 -12.48 15.77
C GLU A 113 9.93 -13.97 15.44
N GLN A 114 9.89 -14.82 16.48
CA GLN A 114 9.73 -16.26 16.33
C GLN A 114 8.28 -16.53 15.92
N SER A 115 8.07 -16.87 14.65
CA SER A 115 6.79 -17.29 14.08
C SER A 115 6.27 -18.58 14.72
#